data_AF-A0A9D6NRP0-F1
#
_entry.id   AF-A0A9D6NRP0-F1
#
_cell.length_a   1.000
_cell.length_b   1.000
_cell.length_c   1.000
_cell.angle_alpha   90.00
_cell.angle_beta   90.00
_cell.angle_gamma   90.00
#
_symmetry.space_group_name_H-M   'P 1'
#
loop_
_entity.id
_entity.type
_entity.pdbx_description
1 polymer ?
#
loop_
_entity_poly.entity_id
_entity_poly.type
_entity_poly.pdbx_seq_one_letter_code
_entity_poly.pdbx_strand_id
1 'polypeptide(L)'
;MGLVLLGSPPLVAQVDPAVRYQQQLDALNRGDVAGAVALFSADAVLQGVGLCIPGCFGTAAIQREVERQVADRLRLTRTSTRTFRQVVLGQLEGQADSVQAAGAERIRLSFLALLRGEQFFLLRLTPDLTDPQTATYVASFQSPGAPPLPRPAGLLGALVVADTFDGAPGPLQNHRPGVAPPRAAWEIESGQWDLVQAQVRERSAVPADTRAVIDTGLTAKVLAADLTWVAGRMGLVLRYVNPGNWVMIWYDGFGTLVSAMLTAQGGFVELAREPWDWGAPGTPRHWEVQDFGDRFQVSIDRQVRAVIPTAAAAQCTRAGLFNREGPENRFDNFQVRPLLPGSVPALSQVALPPVPESIPQFRPLGDGRTPGPVSRYHAMRNGATGSRQ
;
A
#
# COMPACT_ATOMS: atom_id res chain seq x y z
N MET A 1 39.39 30.40 -33.03
CA MET A 1 38.89 29.15 -32.40
C MET A 1 39.25 29.20 -30.92
N GLY A 2 38.26 29.44 -30.05
CA GLY A 2 38.44 29.46 -28.60
C GLY A 2 37.90 28.17 -28.00
N LEU A 3 38.77 27.43 -27.30
CA LEU A 3 38.43 26.20 -26.59
C LEU A 3 37.76 26.57 -25.26
N VAL A 4 36.47 26.32 -25.13
CA VAL A 4 35.73 26.50 -23.86
C VAL A 4 35.88 25.22 -23.05
N LEU A 5 36.64 25.30 -21.95
CA LEU A 5 36.73 24.23 -20.96
C LEU A 5 35.45 24.23 -20.11
N LEU A 6 34.58 23.24 -20.31
CA LEU A 6 33.46 22.96 -19.43
C LEU A 6 34.00 22.31 -18.16
N GLY A 7 34.11 23.08 -17.07
CA GLY A 7 34.46 22.54 -15.75
C GLY A 7 33.36 21.62 -15.23
N SER A 8 33.72 20.40 -14.84
CA SER A 8 32.79 19.48 -14.16
C SER A 8 32.27 20.14 -12.89
N PRO A 9 30.95 20.11 -12.62
CA PRO A 9 30.43 20.64 -11.37
C PRO A 9 31.03 19.85 -10.19
N PRO A 10 31.37 20.53 -9.09
CA PRO A 10 31.92 19.86 -7.91
C PRO A 10 30.92 18.82 -7.38
N LEU A 11 31.43 17.64 -7.05
CA LEU A 11 30.66 16.60 -6.36
C LEU A 11 30.32 17.14 -4.96
N VAL A 12 29.05 17.47 -4.71
CA VAL A 12 28.61 17.77 -3.34
C VAL A 12 28.64 16.47 -2.56
N ALA A 13 29.46 16.40 -1.52
CA ALA A 13 29.54 15.22 -0.67
C ALA A 13 28.17 14.96 -0.03
N GLN A 14 27.58 13.80 -0.36
CA GLN A 14 26.30 13.39 0.17
C GLN A 14 26.43 13.09 1.67
N VAL A 15 25.68 13.79 2.51
CA VAL A 15 25.67 13.54 3.96
C VAL A 15 25.04 12.18 4.25
N ASP A 16 25.65 11.41 5.17
CA ASP A 16 25.12 10.13 5.63
C ASP A 16 23.69 10.27 6.18
N PRO A 17 22.71 9.53 5.64
CA PRO A 17 21.33 9.58 6.13
C PRO A 17 21.17 9.27 7.62
N ALA A 18 22.02 8.42 8.21
CA ALA A 18 21.98 8.19 9.66
C ALA A 18 22.38 9.42 10.47
N VAL A 19 23.25 10.28 9.94
CA VAL A 19 23.61 11.56 10.54
C VAL A 19 22.45 12.54 10.44
N ARG A 20 21.78 12.63 9.29
CA ARG A 20 20.57 13.46 9.14
C ARG A 20 19.46 13.02 10.09
N TYR A 21 19.25 11.72 10.24
CA TYR A 21 18.29 11.21 11.22
C TYR A 21 18.67 11.54 12.66
N GLN A 22 19.95 11.46 13.02
CA GLN A 22 20.40 11.87 14.35
C GLN A 22 20.16 13.37 14.60
N GLN A 23 20.44 14.22 13.60
CA GLN A 23 20.17 15.67 13.70
C GLN A 23 18.70 15.97 14.00
N GLN A 24 17.77 15.19 13.45
CA GLN A 24 16.34 15.30 13.75
C GLN A 24 16.04 15.01 15.22
N LEU A 25 16.56 13.89 15.74
CA LEU A 25 16.37 13.51 17.14
C LEU A 25 16.97 14.56 18.07
N ASP A 26 18.16 15.06 17.72
CA ASP A 26 18.85 16.08 18.50
C ASP A 26 18.09 17.40 18.53
N ALA A 27 17.48 17.80 17.40
CA ALA A 27 16.63 18.99 17.33
C ALA A 27 15.37 18.84 18.20
N LEU A 28 14.67 17.70 18.10
CA LEU A 28 13.51 17.39 18.96
C LEU A 28 13.88 17.42 20.45
N ASN A 29 14.97 16.75 20.82
CA ASN A 29 15.45 16.68 22.21
C ASN A 29 15.87 18.04 22.79
N ARG A 30 16.27 19.00 21.94
CA ARG A 30 16.58 20.39 22.33
C ARG A 30 15.35 21.32 22.33
N GLY A 31 14.19 20.84 21.88
CA GLY A 31 13.01 21.69 21.66
C GLY A 31 13.13 22.61 20.44
N ASP A 32 14.03 22.31 19.51
CA ASP A 32 14.28 23.11 18.31
C ASP A 32 13.28 22.73 17.19
N VAL A 33 12.07 23.30 17.28
CA VAL A 33 10.99 23.07 16.31
C VAL A 33 11.44 23.42 14.88
N ALA A 34 12.09 24.57 14.70
CA ALA A 34 12.49 25.04 13.38
C ALA A 34 13.56 24.14 12.75
N GLY A 35 14.59 23.76 13.52
CA GLY A 35 15.63 22.82 13.09
C GLY A 35 15.08 21.44 12.76
N ALA A 36 14.12 20.94 13.55
CA ALA A 36 13.44 19.68 13.31
C ALA A 36 12.56 19.70 12.05
N VAL A 37 11.86 20.80 11.76
CA VAL A 37 10.99 20.90 10.57
C VAL A 37 11.82 21.11 9.30
N ALA A 38 12.95 21.82 9.36
CA ALA A 38 13.81 22.11 8.21
C ALA A 38 14.42 20.86 7.55
N LEU A 39 14.47 19.73 8.27
CA LEU A 39 14.97 18.45 7.75
C LEU A 39 13.93 17.70 6.89
N PHE A 40 12.68 18.15 6.84
CA PHE A 40 11.64 17.57 5.99
C PHE A 40 11.54 18.31 4.64
N SER A 41 11.25 17.56 3.57
CA SER A 41 10.88 18.16 2.28
C SER A 41 9.47 18.77 2.36
N ALA A 42 9.15 19.68 1.43
CA ALA A 42 7.83 20.33 1.39
C ALA A 42 6.66 19.34 1.23
N ASP A 43 6.91 18.23 0.53
CA ASP A 43 5.98 17.13 0.26
C ASP A 43 6.12 15.96 1.25
N ALA A 44 6.83 16.15 2.36
CA ALA A 44 7.15 15.07 3.28
C ALA A 44 5.94 14.53 4.03
N VAL A 45 6.08 13.29 4.52
CA VAL A 45 5.08 12.59 5.31
C VAL A 45 5.68 12.12 6.63
N LEU A 46 5.05 12.48 7.76
CA LEU A 46 5.34 11.94 9.09
C LEU A 46 4.19 11.02 9.52
N GLN A 47 4.49 9.84 10.04
CA GLN A 47 3.47 8.82 10.36
C GLN A 47 3.72 8.09 11.68
N GLY A 48 2.63 7.72 12.34
CA GLY A 48 2.59 6.72 13.41
C GLY A 48 2.89 7.24 14.81
N VAL A 49 2.83 8.56 15.01
CA VAL A 49 2.96 9.21 16.33
C VAL A 49 1.99 10.38 16.47
N GLY A 50 1.49 10.58 17.69
CA GLY A 50 0.74 11.78 18.08
C GLY A 50 -0.41 12.12 17.13
N LEU A 51 -0.42 13.37 16.65
CA LEU A 51 -1.41 13.87 15.69
C LEU A 51 -1.23 13.28 14.28
N CYS A 52 -0.09 12.67 14.00
CA CYS A 52 0.23 12.06 12.72
C CYS A 52 -0.20 10.59 12.66
N ILE A 53 -1.37 10.28 13.22
CA ILE A 53 -2.07 9.01 13.08
C ILE A 53 -3.44 9.33 12.44
N PRO A 54 -3.66 8.98 11.14
CA PRO A 54 -2.84 8.08 10.33
C PRO A 54 -1.59 8.72 9.70
N GLY A 55 -1.49 10.05 9.61
CA GLY A 55 -0.30 10.72 9.06
C GLY A 55 -0.42 12.24 8.97
N CYS A 56 0.71 12.93 8.95
CA CYS A 56 0.83 14.35 8.66
C CYS A 56 1.48 14.54 7.30
N PHE A 57 0.85 15.32 6.42
CA PHE A 57 1.28 15.59 5.06
C PHE A 57 1.73 17.04 4.91
N GLY A 58 2.96 17.23 4.43
CA GLY A 58 3.57 18.53 4.26
C GLY A 58 4.05 19.17 5.56
N THR A 59 4.94 20.16 5.43
CA THR A 59 5.66 20.79 6.54
C THR A 59 4.75 21.46 7.56
N ALA A 60 3.60 22.03 7.15
CA ALA A 60 2.66 22.68 8.08
C ALA A 60 1.94 21.70 9.01
N ALA A 61 1.65 20.47 8.55
CA ALA A 61 1.07 19.44 9.42
C ALA A 61 2.15 18.83 10.33
N ILE A 62 3.35 18.60 9.77
CA ILE A 62 4.51 18.09 10.53
C ILE A 62 4.93 19.07 11.63
N GLN A 63 4.96 20.37 11.34
CA GLN A 63 5.31 21.40 12.32
C GLN A 63 4.39 21.36 13.54
N ARG A 64 3.07 21.23 13.36
CA ARG A 64 2.11 21.14 14.48
C ARG A 64 2.36 19.92 15.36
N GLU A 65 2.74 18.78 14.78
CA GLU A 65 3.12 17.60 15.56
C GLU A 65 4.46 17.81 16.28
N VAL A 66 5.46 18.40 15.62
CA VAL A 66 6.76 18.70 16.25
C VAL A 66 6.57 19.66 17.44
N GLU A 67 5.76 20.72 17.29
CA GLU A 67 5.40 21.64 18.37
C GLU A 67 4.76 20.89 19.54
N ARG A 68 3.82 19.97 19.26
CA ARG A 68 3.22 19.12 20.29
C ARG A 68 4.25 18.23 20.98
N GLN A 69 5.16 17.60 20.25
CA GLN A 69 6.21 16.74 20.82
C GLN A 69 7.15 17.51 21.73
N VAL A 70 7.54 18.73 21.33
CA VAL A 70 8.35 19.64 22.16
C VAL A 70 7.59 20.07 23.41
N ALA A 71 6.30 20.43 23.28
CA ALA A 71 5.45 20.77 24.42
C ALA A 71 5.25 19.59 25.40
N ASP A 72 5.18 18.37 24.88
CA ASP A 72 5.10 17.10 25.64
C ASP A 72 6.47 16.65 26.20
N ARG A 73 7.50 17.49 26.02
CA ARG A 73 8.90 17.26 26.45
C ARG A 73 9.43 15.90 26.01
N LEU A 74 9.09 15.50 24.78
CA LEU A 74 9.53 14.24 24.18
C LEU A 74 11.06 14.19 24.12
N ARG A 75 11.62 13.10 24.65
CA ARG A 75 13.03 12.73 24.56
C ARG A 75 13.16 11.40 23.86
N LEU A 76 13.90 11.38 22.76
CA LEU A 76 14.15 10.20 21.94
C LEU A 76 15.62 9.79 22.02
N THR A 77 15.86 8.52 22.35
CA THR A 77 17.18 7.89 22.33
C THR A 77 17.19 6.81 21.27
N ARG A 78 18.13 6.88 20.34
CA ARG A 78 18.28 5.88 19.28
C ARG A 78 19.02 4.66 19.83
N THR A 79 18.37 3.50 19.80
CA THR A 79 18.93 2.25 20.35
C THR A 79 19.55 1.35 19.28
N SER A 80 19.12 1.48 18.02
CA SER A 80 19.78 0.83 16.88
C SER A 80 19.57 1.61 15.59
N THR A 81 20.47 1.43 14.62
CA THR A 81 20.35 2.04 13.28
C THR A 81 21.02 1.17 12.23
N ARG A 82 20.40 1.09 11.06
CA ARG A 82 20.96 0.51 9.84
C ARG A 82 20.65 1.45 8.68
N THR A 83 21.61 1.63 7.79
CA THR A 83 21.48 2.51 6.63
C THR A 83 21.69 1.73 5.34
N PHE A 84 20.81 1.96 4.37
CA PHE A 84 20.91 1.39 3.03
C PHE A 84 20.65 2.50 2.01
N ARG A 85 21.72 3.04 1.42
CA ARG A 85 21.65 4.22 0.54
C ARG A 85 20.91 5.36 1.25
N GLN A 86 19.71 5.72 0.79
CA GLN A 86 18.85 6.81 1.30
C GLN A 86 17.77 6.32 2.28
N VAL A 87 17.90 5.10 2.78
CA VAL A 87 16.96 4.48 3.74
C VAL A 87 17.65 4.32 5.08
N VAL A 88 16.99 4.77 6.15
CA VAL A 88 17.43 4.55 7.53
C VAL A 88 16.35 3.77 8.26
N LEU A 89 16.75 2.69 8.92
CA LEU A 89 15.89 1.83 9.73
C LEU A 89 16.48 1.72 11.13
N GLY A 90 15.65 1.54 12.15
CA GLY A 90 16.17 1.27 13.48
C GLY A 90 15.11 1.27 14.57
N GLN A 91 15.59 1.43 15.79
CA GLN A 91 14.77 1.45 17.00
C GLN A 91 15.08 2.70 17.82
N LEU A 92 14.06 3.23 18.51
CA LEU A 92 14.14 4.31 19.48
C LEU A 92 13.52 3.87 20.80
N GLU A 93 13.99 4.51 21.87
CA GLU A 93 13.24 4.64 23.11
C GLU A 93 12.79 6.08 23.27
N GLY A 94 11.52 6.28 23.63
CA GLY A 94 10.91 7.59 23.83
C GLY A 94 10.43 7.77 25.26
N GLN A 95 10.65 8.95 25.82
CA GLN A 95 10.11 9.37 27.12
C GLN A 95 9.42 10.72 26.92
N ALA A 96 8.26 10.92 27.53
CA ALA A 96 7.50 12.16 27.44
C ALA A 96 6.61 12.30 28.66
N ASP A 97 6.05 13.50 28.89
CA ASP A 97 5.10 13.73 29.97
C ASP A 97 3.84 12.87 29.79
N SER A 98 3.31 12.80 28.56
CA SER A 98 2.16 11.95 28.23
C SER A 98 2.43 10.46 28.46
N VAL A 99 3.66 10.00 28.23
CA VAL A 99 4.08 8.61 28.48
C VAL A 99 4.03 8.32 29.98
N GLN A 100 4.57 9.21 30.81
CA GLN A 100 4.52 9.11 32.26
C GLN A 100 3.10 9.19 32.81
N ALA A 101 2.28 10.11 32.28
CA ALA A 101 0.88 10.25 32.67
C ALA A 101 0.05 9.00 32.34
N ALA A 102 0.42 8.24 31.31
CA ALA A 102 -0.19 6.95 30.97
C ALA A 102 0.31 5.78 31.85
N GLY A 103 1.20 6.03 32.82
CA GLY A 103 1.76 5.00 33.70
C GLY A 103 2.91 4.19 33.08
N ALA A 104 3.53 4.70 32.00
CA ALA A 104 4.71 4.11 31.38
C ALA A 104 5.94 4.99 31.65
N GLU A 105 7.13 4.39 31.81
CA GLU A 105 8.37 5.16 31.96
C GLU A 105 8.96 5.54 30.60
N ARG A 106 8.80 4.63 29.63
CA ARG A 106 9.26 4.78 28.25
C ARG A 106 8.36 4.04 27.26
N ILE A 107 8.50 4.39 25.99
CA ILE A 107 7.97 3.64 24.85
C ILE A 107 9.10 3.18 23.93
N ARG A 108 8.87 2.12 23.19
CA ARG A 108 9.74 1.60 22.14
C ARG A 108 9.09 1.80 20.79
N LEU A 109 9.87 2.33 19.86
CA LEU A 109 9.43 2.63 18.50
C LEU A 109 10.42 2.04 17.50
N SER A 110 9.93 1.36 16.49
CA SER A 110 10.69 1.11 15.26
C SER A 110 10.55 2.31 14.32
N PHE A 111 11.60 2.68 13.62
CA PHE A 111 11.54 3.78 12.64
C PHE A 111 12.00 3.36 11.24
N LEU A 112 11.37 4.00 10.24
CA LEU A 112 11.77 4.02 8.84
C LEU A 112 11.84 5.47 8.39
N ALA A 113 13.02 5.92 7.96
CA ALA A 113 13.22 7.22 7.35
C ALA A 113 13.69 7.03 5.90
N LEU A 114 13.01 7.69 4.96
CA LEU A 114 13.40 7.75 3.56
C LEU A 114 13.79 9.19 3.21
N LEU A 115 14.99 9.34 2.66
CA LEU A 115 15.54 10.64 2.29
C LEU A 115 15.51 10.85 0.78
N ARG A 116 15.27 12.10 0.39
CA ARG A 116 15.47 12.61 -0.98
C ARG A 116 16.52 13.70 -0.90
N GLY A 117 17.72 13.40 -1.36
CA GLY A 117 18.87 14.26 -1.11
C GLY A 117 19.19 14.27 0.39
N GLU A 118 19.04 15.41 1.03
CA GLU A 118 19.32 15.61 2.45
C GLU A 118 18.08 15.72 3.34
N GLN A 119 16.88 15.66 2.74
CA GLN A 119 15.62 15.88 3.44
C GLN A 119 14.82 14.57 3.55
N PHE A 120 14.09 14.41 4.65
CA PHE A 120 13.09 13.35 4.79
C PHE A 120 11.91 13.64 3.87
N PHE A 121 11.56 12.68 3.02
CA PHE A 121 10.26 12.69 2.35
C PHE A 121 9.27 11.73 3.05
N LEU A 122 9.77 10.76 3.81
CA LEU A 122 8.97 9.92 4.71
C LEU A 122 9.72 9.67 6.01
N LEU A 123 9.05 9.89 7.14
CA LEU A 123 9.44 9.37 8.44
C LEU A 123 8.24 8.62 9.04
N ARG A 124 8.41 7.33 9.31
CA ARG A 124 7.41 6.51 9.98
C ARG A 124 7.97 5.97 11.27
N LEU A 125 7.18 6.10 12.33
CA LEU A 125 7.42 5.53 13.64
C LEU A 125 6.33 4.48 13.91
N THR A 126 6.71 3.30 14.38
CA THR A 126 5.78 2.21 14.69
C THR A 126 5.97 1.79 16.13
N PRO A 127 4.95 1.92 17.00
CA PRO A 127 5.05 1.44 18.38
C PRO A 127 5.28 -0.06 18.44
N ASP A 128 6.24 -0.47 19.27
CA ASP A 128 6.51 -1.88 19.56
C ASP A 128 5.52 -2.38 20.63
N LEU A 129 4.40 -2.96 20.20
CA LEU A 129 3.37 -3.46 21.11
C LEU A 129 3.78 -4.75 21.86
N THR A 130 4.94 -5.33 21.56
CA THR A 130 5.50 -6.43 22.36
C THR A 130 6.16 -5.94 23.64
N ASP A 131 6.52 -4.65 23.70
CA ASP A 131 6.98 -3.99 24.91
C ASP A 131 5.77 -3.58 25.78
N PRO A 132 5.65 -4.10 27.03
CA PRO A 132 4.48 -3.85 27.86
C PRO A 132 4.24 -2.38 28.16
N GLN A 133 5.29 -1.57 28.35
CA GLN A 133 5.15 -0.15 28.63
C GLN A 133 4.58 0.61 27.42
N THR A 134 5.04 0.26 26.22
CA THR A 134 4.51 0.79 24.96
C THR A 134 3.05 0.41 24.75
N ALA A 135 2.67 -0.84 25.04
CA ALA A 135 1.29 -1.29 24.96
C ALA A 135 0.38 -0.52 25.92
N THR A 136 0.82 -0.29 27.17
CA THR A 136 0.10 0.53 28.16
C THR A 136 -0.12 1.96 27.65
N TYR A 137 0.93 2.59 27.14
CA TYR A 137 0.81 3.94 26.56
C TYR A 137 -0.19 3.99 25.40
N VAL A 138 -0.10 3.08 24.44
CA VAL A 138 -1.02 3.04 23.29
C VAL A 138 -2.47 2.79 23.73
N ALA A 139 -2.69 1.92 24.72
CA ALA A 139 -4.02 1.63 25.27
C ALA A 139 -4.65 2.85 25.98
N SER A 140 -3.85 3.75 26.54
CA SER A 140 -4.35 4.97 27.19
C SER A 140 -5.12 5.89 26.24
N PHE A 141 -4.75 5.91 24.96
CA PHE A 141 -5.47 6.66 23.91
C PHE A 141 -6.72 5.93 23.39
N GLN A 142 -6.85 4.64 23.71
CA GLN A 142 -7.98 3.80 23.34
C GLN A 142 -9.02 3.70 24.46
N SER A 143 -8.71 4.22 25.65
CA SER A 143 -9.62 4.18 26.78
C SER A 143 -10.83 5.12 26.55
N PRO A 144 -12.07 4.61 26.64
CA PRO A 144 -13.28 5.36 26.36
C PRO A 144 -13.60 6.29 27.54
N GLY A 145 -12.96 7.47 27.56
CA GLY A 145 -13.28 8.56 28.50
C GLY A 145 -14.24 9.60 27.93
N ALA A 146 -14.48 9.61 26.62
CA ALA A 146 -15.55 10.39 26.02
C ALA A 146 -16.87 9.60 26.21
N PRO A 147 -17.96 10.22 26.74
CA PRO A 147 -19.27 9.60 26.67
C PRO A 147 -19.51 9.20 25.22
N PRO A 148 -19.96 7.96 24.94
CA PRO A 148 -20.26 7.56 23.58
C PRO A 148 -21.22 8.60 23.02
N LEU A 149 -20.79 9.30 21.96
CA LEU A 149 -21.74 10.02 21.12
C LEU A 149 -22.90 9.05 20.87
N PRO A 150 -24.17 9.47 21.01
CA PRO A 150 -25.30 8.59 20.77
C PRO A 150 -25.05 7.88 19.44
N ARG A 151 -24.82 6.56 19.52
CA ARG A 151 -24.63 5.75 18.32
C ARG A 151 -25.86 6.02 17.46
N PRO A 152 -25.72 6.55 16.23
CA PRO A 152 -26.86 6.61 15.35
C PRO A 152 -27.32 5.16 15.15
N ALA A 153 -28.43 4.81 15.79
CA ALA A 153 -29.12 3.56 15.54
C ALA A 153 -29.62 3.65 14.09
N GLY A 154 -28.85 3.10 13.14
CA GLY A 154 -29.27 3.07 11.73
C GLY A 154 -28.19 2.93 10.66
N LEU A 155 -26.90 3.12 10.94
CA LEU A 155 -25.85 3.05 9.89
C LEU A 155 -24.96 1.80 10.06
N LEU A 156 -25.50 0.63 9.73
CA LEU A 156 -24.67 -0.45 9.21
C LEU A 156 -23.95 0.13 7.98
N GLY A 157 -22.60 0.07 7.96
CA GLY A 157 -21.74 0.77 7.01
C GLY A 157 -22.24 0.63 5.57
N ALA A 158 -22.93 1.67 5.08
CA ALA A 158 -23.62 1.65 3.82
C ALA A 158 -22.60 1.37 2.71
N LEU A 159 -22.87 0.32 1.96
CA LEU A 159 -22.10 -0.02 0.79
C LEU A 159 -22.23 1.14 -0.22
N VAL A 160 -21.08 1.64 -0.70
CA VAL A 160 -21.00 2.81 -1.59
C VAL A 160 -20.98 2.37 -3.04
N VAL A 161 -20.26 1.28 -3.34
CA VAL A 161 -20.33 0.61 -4.64
C VAL A 161 -20.60 -0.89 -4.42
N ALA A 162 -21.53 -1.46 -5.16
CA ALA A 162 -21.72 -2.91 -5.29
C ALA A 162 -22.03 -3.22 -6.74
N ASP A 163 -21.35 -4.23 -7.25
CA ASP A 163 -21.58 -4.76 -8.56
C ASP A 163 -21.47 -6.28 -8.55
N THR A 164 -22.61 -6.95 -8.74
CA THR A 164 -22.69 -8.39 -9.03
C THR A 164 -22.52 -8.67 -10.52
N PHE A 165 -22.32 -7.62 -11.33
CA PHE A 165 -22.23 -7.69 -12.79
C PHE A 165 -23.41 -8.40 -13.45
N ASP A 166 -24.57 -8.39 -12.78
CA ASP A 166 -25.83 -8.88 -13.35
C ASP A 166 -26.21 -8.02 -14.56
N GLY A 167 -26.54 -8.67 -15.67
CA GLY A 167 -26.91 -7.96 -16.90
C GLY A 167 -26.81 -8.81 -18.15
N ALA A 168 -27.25 -8.22 -19.26
CA ALA A 168 -27.04 -8.82 -20.57
C ALA A 168 -25.54 -8.82 -20.93
N PRO A 169 -25.01 -9.88 -21.57
CA PRO A 169 -23.64 -9.89 -22.03
C PRO A 169 -23.31 -8.70 -22.93
N GLY A 170 -22.14 -8.08 -22.74
CA GLY A 170 -21.70 -6.93 -23.52
C GLY A 170 -20.56 -6.16 -22.86
N PRO A 171 -20.12 -5.04 -23.46
CA PRO A 171 -19.00 -4.25 -22.94
C PRO A 171 -19.29 -3.69 -21.54
N LEU A 172 -18.32 -3.79 -20.63
CA LEU A 172 -18.41 -3.31 -19.25
C LEU A 172 -18.67 -1.80 -19.14
N GLN A 173 -18.15 -1.00 -20.08
CA GLN A 173 -18.42 0.44 -20.14
C GLN A 173 -19.91 0.80 -20.31
N ASN A 174 -20.73 -0.14 -20.79
CA ASN A 174 -22.17 0.05 -20.96
C ASN A 174 -22.97 -0.44 -19.74
N HIS A 175 -22.30 -1.12 -18.81
CA HIS A 175 -22.91 -1.64 -17.59
C HIS A 175 -22.93 -0.59 -16.48
N ARG A 176 -23.91 -0.70 -15.60
CA ARG A 176 -24.05 0.15 -14.42
C ARG A 176 -24.01 -0.72 -13.16
N PRO A 177 -23.17 -0.39 -12.17
CA PRO A 177 -23.20 -1.10 -10.90
C PRO A 177 -24.58 -1.06 -10.26
N GLY A 178 -24.95 -2.14 -9.57
CA GLY A 178 -26.22 -2.23 -8.85
C GLY A 178 -26.36 -1.16 -7.76
N VAL A 179 -25.25 -0.80 -7.11
CA VAL A 179 -25.16 0.34 -6.19
C VAL A 179 -23.90 1.14 -6.54
N ALA A 180 -24.02 2.46 -6.71
CA ALA A 180 -22.88 3.36 -6.89
C ALA A 180 -23.26 4.82 -6.58
N PRO A 181 -22.30 5.72 -6.29
CA PRO A 181 -22.55 7.15 -6.26
C PRO A 181 -23.14 7.66 -7.59
N PRO A 182 -23.89 8.76 -7.58
CA PRO A 182 -24.32 9.40 -8.82
C PRO A 182 -23.11 9.69 -9.72
N ARG A 183 -23.19 9.26 -10.99
CA ARG A 183 -22.14 9.38 -12.03
C ARG A 183 -20.96 8.41 -11.92
N ALA A 184 -20.89 7.57 -10.89
CA ALA A 184 -19.91 6.50 -10.88
C ALA A 184 -20.26 5.48 -11.98
N ALA A 185 -19.31 5.24 -12.87
CA ALA A 185 -19.41 4.30 -13.97
C ALA A 185 -18.08 3.59 -14.14
N TRP A 186 -18.11 2.38 -14.71
CA TRP A 186 -16.88 1.70 -15.10
C TRP A 186 -16.20 2.44 -16.25
N GLU A 187 -14.97 2.86 -16.01
CA GLU A 187 -14.07 3.42 -17.00
C GLU A 187 -13.04 2.37 -17.39
N ILE A 188 -12.97 2.07 -18.68
CA ILE A 188 -11.96 1.18 -19.25
C ILE A 188 -10.72 2.01 -19.54
N GLU A 189 -9.71 1.86 -18.68
CA GLU A 189 -8.42 2.51 -18.89
C GLU A 189 -7.66 1.85 -20.04
N SER A 190 -7.69 0.51 -20.07
CA SER A 190 -7.09 -0.29 -21.13
C SER A 190 -7.69 -1.70 -21.18
N GLY A 191 -7.58 -2.31 -22.35
CA GLY A 191 -8.11 -3.64 -22.64
C GLY A 191 -9.56 -3.64 -23.13
N GLN A 192 -10.16 -4.82 -23.17
CA GLN A 192 -11.53 -5.08 -23.58
C GLN A 192 -12.21 -5.86 -22.47
N TRP A 193 -13.10 -5.20 -21.73
CA TRP A 193 -13.77 -5.77 -20.57
C TRP A 193 -15.24 -5.99 -20.89
N ASP A 194 -15.74 -7.19 -20.61
CA ASP A 194 -17.08 -7.60 -20.98
C ASP A 194 -17.77 -8.36 -19.85
N LEU A 195 -19.09 -8.21 -19.79
CA LEU A 195 -19.98 -9.01 -18.95
C LEU A 195 -20.23 -10.35 -19.63
N VAL A 196 -20.02 -11.42 -18.86
CA VAL A 196 -20.27 -12.80 -19.27
C VAL A 196 -20.84 -13.55 -18.07
N GLN A 197 -22.12 -13.92 -18.14
CA GLN A 197 -22.78 -14.76 -17.13
C GLN A 197 -22.71 -14.18 -15.69
N ALA A 198 -23.10 -12.92 -15.50
CA ALA A 198 -23.01 -12.23 -14.21
C ALA A 198 -21.58 -12.12 -13.65
N GLN A 199 -20.58 -12.09 -14.55
CA GLN A 199 -19.19 -11.89 -14.19
C GLN A 199 -18.55 -10.95 -15.19
N VAL A 200 -17.45 -10.32 -14.80
CA VAL A 200 -16.63 -9.51 -15.71
C VAL A 200 -15.39 -10.29 -16.12
N ARG A 201 -15.06 -10.18 -17.40
CA ARG A 201 -13.91 -10.83 -18.03
C ARG A 201 -13.18 -9.82 -18.90
N GLU A 202 -11.86 -9.89 -18.88
CA GLU A 202 -11.01 -9.15 -19.82
C GLU A 202 -10.67 -10.06 -21.02
N ARG A 203 -10.82 -9.57 -22.26
CA ARG A 203 -10.76 -10.37 -23.49
C ARG A 203 -9.62 -10.00 -24.42
N SER A 204 -8.79 -9.02 -24.09
CA SER A 204 -7.76 -8.58 -25.01
C SER A 204 -6.71 -9.66 -25.23
N ALA A 205 -6.24 -9.76 -26.47
CA ALA A 205 -5.12 -10.63 -26.82
C ALA A 205 -3.75 -9.98 -26.54
N VAL A 206 -3.71 -8.77 -25.96
CA VAL A 206 -2.45 -8.06 -25.72
C VAL A 206 -1.83 -8.45 -24.38
N PRO A 207 -0.50 -8.71 -24.33
CA PRO A 207 0.23 -8.99 -23.09
C PRO A 207 0.54 -7.69 -22.33
N ALA A 208 -0.50 -6.91 -22.02
CA ALA A 208 -0.41 -5.63 -21.35
C ALA A 208 -1.18 -5.66 -20.03
N ASP A 209 -0.83 -4.75 -19.13
CA ASP A 209 -1.59 -4.50 -17.92
C ASP A 209 -2.92 -3.83 -18.34
N THR A 210 -4.03 -4.52 -18.10
CA THR A 210 -5.38 -4.04 -18.43
C THR A 210 -6.15 -3.70 -17.18
N ARG A 211 -6.96 -2.64 -17.22
CA ARG A 211 -7.67 -2.12 -16.04
C ARG A 211 -9.06 -1.61 -16.37
N ALA A 212 -10.00 -1.94 -15.51
CA ALA A 212 -11.33 -1.32 -15.43
C ALA A 212 -11.47 -0.70 -14.03
N VAL A 213 -11.80 0.58 -13.96
CA VAL A 213 -11.82 1.34 -12.70
C VAL A 213 -13.10 2.15 -12.56
N ILE A 214 -13.49 2.43 -11.33
CA ILE A 214 -14.67 3.21 -10.99
C ILE A 214 -14.32 4.22 -9.90
N ASP A 215 -14.86 5.44 -9.99
CA ASP A 215 -14.75 6.42 -8.92
C ASP A 215 -15.70 6.04 -7.77
N THR A 216 -15.13 5.72 -6.62
CA THR A 216 -15.88 5.30 -5.44
C THR A 216 -16.31 6.46 -4.55
N GLY A 217 -15.76 7.65 -4.78
CA GLY A 217 -15.91 8.80 -3.88
C GLY A 217 -15.25 8.64 -2.51
N LEU A 218 -14.56 7.53 -2.23
CA LEU A 218 -13.95 7.23 -0.94
C LEU A 218 -12.42 7.14 -1.04
N THR A 219 -11.73 7.91 -0.18
CA THR A 219 -10.28 7.81 -0.03
C THR A 219 -9.90 6.65 0.88
N ALA A 220 -10.49 6.59 2.08
CA ALA A 220 -10.41 5.44 2.98
C ALA A 220 -11.59 4.50 2.77
N LYS A 221 -11.30 3.24 2.43
CA LYS A 221 -12.30 2.29 1.96
C LYS A 221 -11.88 0.85 2.23
N VAL A 222 -12.87 -0.03 2.26
CA VAL A 222 -12.66 -1.46 2.07
C VAL A 222 -13.10 -1.80 0.65
N LEU A 223 -12.20 -2.35 -0.13
CA LEU A 223 -12.42 -2.86 -1.48
C LEU A 223 -12.48 -4.38 -1.42
N ALA A 224 -13.53 -5.01 -1.94
CA ALA A 224 -13.63 -6.45 -2.02
C ALA A 224 -14.12 -6.92 -3.38
N ALA A 225 -13.74 -8.13 -3.78
CA ALA A 225 -14.28 -8.81 -4.96
C ALA A 225 -13.99 -10.32 -4.88
N ASP A 226 -14.79 -11.10 -5.59
CA ASP A 226 -14.51 -12.50 -5.85
C ASP A 226 -13.73 -12.63 -7.16
N LEU A 227 -12.56 -13.26 -7.09
CA LEU A 227 -11.66 -13.43 -8.22
C LEU A 227 -11.58 -14.91 -8.58
N THR A 228 -11.65 -15.23 -9.87
CA THR A 228 -11.44 -16.58 -10.40
C THR A 228 -10.25 -16.56 -11.35
N TRP A 229 -9.08 -17.00 -10.86
CA TRP A 229 -7.85 -17.05 -11.64
C TRP A 229 -7.71 -18.35 -12.42
N VAL A 230 -7.29 -18.25 -13.67
CA VAL A 230 -6.98 -19.39 -14.56
C VAL A 230 -5.54 -19.34 -15.06
N ALA A 231 -5.08 -18.16 -15.49
CA ALA A 231 -3.74 -17.96 -16.04
C ALA A 231 -3.29 -16.49 -15.90
N GLY A 232 -1.99 -16.25 -16.13
CA GLY A 232 -1.43 -14.89 -16.12
C GLY A 232 -1.52 -14.23 -14.74
N ARG A 233 -1.84 -12.93 -14.72
CA ARG A 233 -1.94 -12.12 -13.51
C ARG A 233 -3.32 -11.50 -13.38
N MET A 234 -3.83 -11.43 -12.16
CA MET A 234 -5.08 -10.73 -11.88
C MET A 234 -5.08 -10.14 -10.47
N GLY A 235 -5.90 -9.13 -10.25
CA GLY A 235 -5.96 -8.48 -8.95
C GLY A 235 -6.88 -7.28 -8.87
N LEU A 236 -6.58 -6.42 -7.90
CA LEU A 236 -7.35 -5.24 -7.56
C LEU A 236 -6.51 -3.96 -7.68
N VAL A 237 -7.17 -2.89 -8.10
CA VAL A 237 -6.62 -1.53 -8.18
C VAL A 237 -7.24 -0.69 -7.06
N LEU A 238 -6.42 0.04 -6.28
CA LEU A 238 -6.88 0.67 -5.03
C LEU A 238 -6.94 2.20 -5.08
N ARG A 239 -5.90 2.80 -5.66
CA ARG A 239 -5.65 4.25 -5.65
C ARG A 239 -5.24 4.69 -7.05
N TYR A 240 -6.14 4.49 -8.00
CA TYR A 240 -5.89 4.81 -9.40
C TYR A 240 -6.01 6.32 -9.64
N VAL A 241 -4.99 6.92 -10.28
CA VAL A 241 -5.04 8.31 -10.72
C VAL A 241 -5.08 8.36 -12.24
N ASN A 242 -4.13 7.68 -12.87
CA ASN A 242 -3.93 7.62 -14.31
C ASN A 242 -3.04 6.40 -14.64
N PRO A 243 -2.77 6.10 -15.93
CA PRO A 243 -1.98 4.93 -16.32
C PRO A 243 -0.56 4.90 -15.73
N GLY A 244 -0.02 6.10 -15.46
CA GLY A 244 1.29 6.35 -14.86
C GLY A 244 1.29 6.43 -13.33
N ASN A 245 0.14 6.39 -12.65
CA ASN A 245 0.06 6.55 -11.21
C ASN A 245 -1.08 5.72 -10.60
N TRP A 246 -0.71 4.64 -9.93
CA TRP A 246 -1.63 3.67 -9.37
C TRP A 246 -0.98 2.86 -8.25
N VAL A 247 -1.84 2.26 -7.41
CA VAL A 247 -1.48 1.20 -6.47
C VAL A 247 -2.31 -0.03 -6.81
N MET A 248 -1.64 -1.17 -6.99
CA MET A 248 -2.27 -2.44 -7.33
C MET A 248 -1.77 -3.56 -6.43
N ILE A 249 -2.63 -4.56 -6.29
CA ILE A 249 -2.27 -5.85 -5.71
C ILE A 249 -2.75 -6.96 -6.63
N TRP A 250 -1.91 -7.94 -6.91
CA TRP A 250 -2.24 -9.02 -7.83
C TRP A 250 -1.56 -10.33 -7.48
N TYR A 251 -2.15 -11.43 -7.95
CA TYR A 251 -1.49 -12.72 -8.03
C TYR A 251 -0.72 -12.81 -9.34
N ASP A 252 0.55 -13.22 -9.31
CA ASP A 252 1.41 -13.21 -10.49
C ASP A 252 1.37 -14.49 -11.34
N GLY A 253 0.60 -15.50 -10.90
CA GLY A 253 0.51 -16.80 -11.55
C GLY A 253 1.64 -17.77 -11.21
N PHE A 254 2.61 -17.34 -10.40
CA PHE A 254 3.79 -18.11 -10.00
C PHE A 254 3.82 -18.35 -8.49
N GLY A 255 2.66 -18.41 -7.84
CA GLY A 255 2.57 -18.65 -6.40
C GLY A 255 2.93 -17.44 -5.55
N THR A 256 2.77 -16.22 -6.07
CA THR A 256 3.11 -15.01 -5.33
C THR A 256 2.02 -13.95 -5.41
N LEU A 257 1.71 -13.35 -4.26
CA LEU A 257 0.94 -12.13 -4.13
C LEU A 257 1.91 -10.94 -4.19
N VAL A 258 1.70 -10.04 -5.14
CA VAL A 258 2.56 -8.88 -5.36
C VAL A 258 1.74 -7.61 -5.17
N SER A 259 2.31 -6.65 -4.45
CA SER A 259 1.77 -5.30 -4.36
C SER A 259 2.80 -4.32 -4.86
N ALA A 260 2.38 -3.41 -5.72
CA ALA A 260 3.27 -2.39 -6.26
C ALA A 260 2.52 -1.09 -6.50
N MET A 261 3.30 -0.05 -6.73
CA MET A 261 2.82 1.21 -7.25
C MET A 261 3.62 1.63 -8.46
N LEU A 262 2.98 2.41 -9.33
CA LEU A 262 3.66 3.25 -10.30
C LEU A 262 3.53 4.68 -9.79
N THR A 263 4.65 5.39 -9.66
CA THR A 263 4.64 6.80 -9.24
C THR A 263 4.33 7.70 -10.42
N ALA A 264 3.82 8.91 -10.17
CA ALA A 264 3.55 9.89 -11.23
C ALA A 264 4.74 10.19 -12.17
N GLN A 265 5.98 9.88 -11.75
CA GLN A 265 7.20 9.99 -12.55
C GLN A 265 7.49 8.74 -13.40
N GLY A 266 6.58 7.76 -13.45
CA GLY A 266 6.73 6.49 -14.14
C GLY A 266 7.59 5.45 -13.41
N GLY A 267 7.91 5.68 -12.13
CA GLY A 267 8.74 4.76 -11.35
C GLY A 267 7.93 3.58 -10.82
N PHE A 268 8.25 2.36 -11.25
CA PHE A 268 7.67 1.14 -10.67
C PHE A 268 8.35 0.84 -9.34
N VAL A 269 7.56 0.67 -8.28
CA VAL A 269 8.03 0.33 -6.95
C VAL A 269 7.23 -0.85 -6.42
N GLU A 270 7.89 -2.00 -6.26
CA GLU A 270 7.34 -3.14 -5.53
C GLU A 270 7.27 -2.78 -4.04
N LEU A 271 6.07 -2.85 -3.47
CA LEU A 271 5.79 -2.52 -2.08
C LEU A 271 5.87 -3.75 -1.18
N ALA A 272 5.42 -4.90 -1.68
CA ALA A 272 5.48 -6.18 -1.00
C ALA A 272 5.37 -7.35 -1.98
N ARG A 273 5.90 -8.49 -1.55
CA ARG A 273 5.86 -9.76 -2.27
C ARG A 273 5.75 -10.90 -1.27
N GLU A 274 4.64 -11.62 -1.29
CA GLU A 274 4.34 -12.66 -0.33
C GLU A 274 4.03 -13.98 -1.06
N PRO A 275 4.68 -15.10 -0.70
CA PRO A 275 4.32 -16.41 -1.22
C PRO A 275 2.86 -16.72 -0.92
N TRP A 276 2.10 -17.08 -1.94
CA TRP A 276 0.71 -17.47 -1.77
C TRP A 276 0.26 -18.45 -2.86
N ASP A 277 -0.30 -19.57 -2.44
CA ASP A 277 -0.89 -20.54 -3.34
C ASP A 277 -2.38 -20.23 -3.59
N TRP A 278 -2.73 -20.00 -4.86
CA TRP A 278 -4.11 -19.84 -5.29
C TRP A 278 -4.92 -21.13 -5.10
N GLY A 279 -4.27 -22.29 -5.15
CA GLY A 279 -4.88 -23.59 -5.32
C GLY A 279 -5.16 -23.91 -6.78
N ALA A 280 -6.17 -24.73 -7.05
CA ALA A 280 -6.51 -25.14 -8.42
C ALA A 280 -7.00 -23.94 -9.27
N PRO A 281 -6.52 -23.78 -10.52
CA PRO A 281 -7.08 -22.82 -11.47
C PRO A 281 -8.60 -22.97 -11.61
N GLY A 282 -9.31 -21.84 -11.73
CA GLY A 282 -10.77 -21.78 -11.79
C GLY A 282 -11.45 -21.80 -10.42
N THR A 283 -10.72 -21.92 -9.31
CA THR A 283 -11.28 -21.81 -7.96
C THR A 283 -11.47 -20.33 -7.60
N PRO A 284 -12.69 -19.88 -7.26
CA PRO A 284 -12.92 -18.51 -6.81
C PRO A 284 -12.29 -18.27 -5.44
N ARG A 285 -11.79 -17.05 -5.23
CA ARG A 285 -11.19 -16.56 -3.98
C ARG A 285 -11.79 -15.21 -3.63
N HIS A 286 -12.15 -15.03 -2.37
CA HIS A 286 -12.67 -13.74 -1.89
C HIS A 286 -11.52 -12.84 -1.46
N TRP A 287 -11.32 -11.72 -2.14
CA TRP A 287 -10.29 -10.75 -1.82
C TRP A 287 -10.90 -9.54 -1.12
N GLU A 288 -10.26 -9.08 -0.06
CA GLU A 288 -10.60 -7.85 0.63
C GLU A 288 -9.33 -7.03 0.87
N VAL A 289 -9.37 -5.73 0.55
CA VAL A 289 -8.31 -4.77 0.81
C VAL A 289 -8.87 -3.60 1.61
N GLN A 290 -8.34 -3.41 2.81
CA GLN A 290 -8.69 -2.29 3.69
C GLN A 290 -7.65 -1.18 3.48
N ASP A 291 -8.06 -0.06 2.89
CA ASP A 291 -7.23 1.10 2.59
C ASP A 291 -7.36 2.15 3.71
N PHE A 292 -6.30 2.26 4.51
CA PHE A 292 -6.19 3.19 5.65
C PHE A 292 -5.58 4.54 5.25
N GLY A 293 -5.25 4.75 3.96
CA GLY A 293 -4.55 5.93 3.46
C GLY A 293 -3.02 5.85 3.63
N ASP A 294 -2.51 5.51 4.81
CA ASP A 294 -1.07 5.34 5.07
C ASP A 294 -0.55 3.91 4.84
N ARG A 295 -1.47 2.96 4.73
CA ARG A 295 -1.23 1.54 4.47
C ARG A 295 -2.48 0.90 3.89
N PHE A 296 -2.33 -0.32 3.41
CA PHE A 296 -3.46 -1.20 3.22
C PHE A 296 -3.21 -2.57 3.81
N GLN A 297 -4.29 -3.21 4.27
CA GLN A 297 -4.29 -4.60 4.69
C GLN A 297 -5.00 -5.43 3.63
N VAL A 298 -4.39 -6.55 3.28
CA VAL A 298 -4.90 -7.50 2.29
C VAL A 298 -5.34 -8.75 3.02
N SER A 299 -6.57 -9.17 2.78
CA SER A 299 -7.10 -10.44 3.23
C SER A 299 -7.58 -11.26 2.03
N ILE A 300 -7.31 -12.56 2.05
CA ILE A 300 -7.86 -13.52 1.08
C ILE A 300 -8.57 -14.62 1.86
N ASP A 301 -9.82 -14.91 1.50
CA ASP A 301 -10.68 -15.85 2.21
C ASP A 301 -10.74 -15.58 3.72
N ARG A 302 -10.81 -14.30 4.09
CA ARG A 302 -10.79 -13.76 5.47
C ARG A 302 -9.49 -13.97 6.25
N GLN A 303 -8.43 -14.46 5.61
CA GLN A 303 -7.10 -14.54 6.21
C GLN A 303 -6.26 -13.34 5.80
N VAL A 304 -5.72 -12.60 6.77
CA VAL A 304 -4.78 -11.50 6.48
C VAL A 304 -3.51 -12.07 5.86
N ARG A 305 -3.18 -11.58 4.66
CA ARG A 305 -2.01 -11.98 3.88
C ARG A 305 -0.88 -10.98 3.97
N ALA A 306 -1.18 -9.69 3.97
CA ALA A 306 -0.17 -8.65 3.97
C ALA A 306 -0.69 -7.36 4.63
N VAL A 307 0.22 -6.61 5.25
CA VAL A 307 -0.01 -5.23 5.69
C VAL A 307 1.08 -4.38 5.08
N ILE A 308 0.70 -3.48 4.17
CA ILE A 308 1.63 -2.85 3.25
C ILE A 308 1.65 -1.35 3.51
N PRO A 309 2.77 -0.80 4.00
CA PRO A 309 2.90 0.62 4.26
C PRO A 309 3.00 1.40 2.94
N THR A 310 2.07 2.31 2.68
CA THR A 310 2.20 3.28 1.59
C THR A 310 1.24 4.45 1.74
N ALA A 311 1.76 5.67 1.58
CA ALA A 311 0.98 6.90 1.50
C ALA A 311 0.68 7.31 0.05
N ALA A 312 1.18 6.55 -0.94
CA ALA A 312 1.08 6.93 -2.34
C ALA A 312 -0.39 7.03 -2.76
N ALA A 313 -0.74 8.15 -3.39
CA ALA A 313 -2.08 8.41 -3.91
C ALA A 313 -3.22 8.23 -2.88
N ALA A 314 -2.95 8.44 -1.57
CA ALA A 314 -3.90 8.21 -0.48
C ALA A 314 -5.22 9.01 -0.62
N GLN A 315 -5.18 10.12 -1.33
CA GLN A 315 -6.34 10.97 -1.62
C GLN A 315 -7.19 10.48 -2.80
N CYS A 316 -6.84 9.37 -3.44
CA CYS A 316 -7.49 8.92 -4.67
C CYS A 316 -8.68 8.02 -4.38
N THR A 317 -9.77 8.30 -5.08
CA THR A 317 -11.07 7.64 -4.87
C THR A 317 -11.33 6.52 -5.86
N ARG A 318 -10.52 6.38 -6.92
CA ARG A 318 -10.74 5.38 -7.95
C ARG A 318 -10.12 4.04 -7.60
N ALA A 319 -10.91 2.98 -7.72
CA ALA A 319 -10.51 1.60 -7.50
C ALA A 319 -11.06 0.71 -8.62
N GLY A 320 -10.62 -0.54 -8.72
CA GLY A 320 -11.07 -1.40 -9.81
C GLY A 320 -10.38 -2.74 -9.92
N LEU A 321 -10.40 -3.28 -11.13
CA LEU A 321 -9.96 -4.62 -11.51
C LEU A 321 -8.70 -4.53 -12.36
N PHE A 322 -7.81 -5.52 -12.21
CA PHE A 322 -6.58 -5.64 -12.98
C PHE A 322 -6.45 -7.04 -13.57
N ASN A 323 -6.10 -7.12 -14.86
CA ASN A 323 -5.77 -8.38 -15.54
C ASN A 323 -4.55 -8.22 -16.45
N ARG A 324 -3.79 -9.30 -16.63
CA ARG A 324 -2.72 -9.41 -17.62
C ARG A 324 -2.56 -10.86 -18.06
N GLU A 325 -2.56 -11.13 -19.37
CA GLU A 325 -2.22 -12.44 -19.94
C GLU A 325 -3.07 -13.60 -19.38
N GLY A 326 -4.35 -13.36 -19.11
CA GLY A 326 -5.28 -14.36 -18.57
C GLY A 326 -6.70 -14.06 -19.00
N PRO A 327 -7.06 -14.26 -20.28
CA PRO A 327 -8.37 -13.87 -20.75
C PRO A 327 -9.45 -14.67 -20.02
N GLU A 328 -9.21 -15.89 -19.54
CA GLU A 328 -10.21 -16.68 -18.79
C GLU A 328 -10.45 -16.24 -17.35
N ASN A 329 -9.67 -15.27 -16.83
CA ASN A 329 -9.86 -14.75 -15.49
C ASN A 329 -11.20 -14.02 -15.37
N ARG A 330 -11.85 -14.15 -14.20
CA ARG A 330 -13.17 -13.56 -13.96
C ARG A 330 -13.23 -12.83 -12.63
N PHE A 331 -14.06 -11.80 -12.60
CA PHE A 331 -14.32 -10.96 -11.43
C PHE A 331 -15.82 -10.95 -11.17
N ASP A 332 -16.18 -11.02 -9.89
CA ASP A 332 -17.57 -11.04 -9.43
C ASP A 332 -17.66 -10.29 -8.07
N ASN A 333 -18.87 -9.93 -7.66
CA ASN A 333 -19.20 -9.35 -6.36
C ASN A 333 -18.27 -8.20 -5.93
N PHE A 334 -18.03 -7.24 -6.83
CA PHE A 334 -17.20 -6.09 -6.54
C PHE A 334 -17.91 -5.17 -5.54
N GLN A 335 -17.26 -4.86 -4.43
CA GLN A 335 -17.83 -4.07 -3.35
C GLN A 335 -16.85 -3.02 -2.85
N VAL A 336 -17.38 -1.83 -2.56
CA VAL A 336 -16.65 -0.76 -1.88
C VAL A 336 -17.52 -0.23 -0.75
N ARG A 337 -16.95 -0.23 0.46
CA ARG A 337 -17.59 0.34 1.64
C ARG A 337 -16.64 1.30 2.37
N PRO A 338 -17.16 2.28 3.11
CA PRO A 338 -16.33 3.15 3.93
C PRO A 338 -15.55 2.32 4.94
N LEU A 339 -14.28 2.67 5.14
CA LEU A 339 -13.51 2.12 6.25
C LEU A 339 -14.03 2.76 7.55
N LEU A 340 -14.60 1.96 8.46
CA LEU A 340 -15.15 2.50 9.70
C LEU A 340 -14.01 2.92 10.66
N PRO A 341 -14.13 4.06 11.35
CA PRO A 341 -13.18 4.44 12.40
C PRO A 341 -13.04 3.33 13.44
N GLY A 342 -11.81 2.98 13.81
CA GLY A 342 -11.53 1.91 14.76
C GLY A 342 -11.45 0.49 14.17
N SER A 343 -11.65 0.32 12.85
CA SER A 343 -11.47 -0.98 12.16
C SER A 343 -10.01 -1.39 11.99
N VAL A 344 -9.08 -0.83 12.76
CA VAL A 344 -7.67 -1.21 12.69
C VAL A 344 -7.55 -2.54 13.41
N PRO A 345 -7.33 -3.68 12.73
CA PRO A 345 -6.98 -4.89 13.43
C PRO A 345 -5.68 -4.64 14.18
N ALA A 346 -5.61 -5.15 15.42
CA ALA A 346 -4.39 -5.13 16.18
C ALA A 346 -3.31 -5.84 15.35
N LEU A 347 -2.25 -5.10 14.98
CA LEU A 347 -1.12 -5.62 14.18
C LEU A 347 -0.49 -6.88 14.81
N SER A 348 -0.74 -7.13 16.09
CA SER A 348 -0.36 -8.31 16.85
C SER A 348 -0.91 -9.65 16.33
N GLN A 349 -1.82 -9.67 15.36
CA GLN A 349 -2.34 -10.92 14.77
C GLN A 349 -1.65 -11.32 13.45
N VAL A 350 -0.81 -10.46 12.87
CA VAL A 350 -0.02 -10.82 11.69
C VAL A 350 1.34 -11.30 12.16
N ALA A 351 1.54 -12.61 12.18
CA ALA A 351 2.89 -13.16 12.31
C ALA A 351 3.71 -12.61 11.14
N LEU A 352 4.62 -11.68 11.41
CA LEU A 352 5.60 -11.26 10.42
C LEU A 352 6.33 -12.53 9.97
N PRO A 353 6.43 -12.80 8.66
CA PRO A 353 7.25 -13.91 8.21
C PRO A 353 8.66 -13.73 8.78
N PRO A 354 9.34 -14.81 9.20
CA PRO A 354 10.71 -14.71 9.66
C PRO A 354 11.52 -13.98 8.58
N VAL A 355 12.24 -12.94 8.99
CA VAL A 355 13.12 -12.19 8.09
C VAL A 355 14.09 -13.22 7.49
N PRO A 356 14.12 -13.42 6.16
CA PRO A 356 15.05 -14.37 5.57
C PRO A 356 16.47 -13.93 5.93
N GLU A 357 17.24 -14.82 6.57
CA GLU A 357 18.62 -14.56 7.02
C GLU A 357 19.57 -14.20 5.87
N SER A 358 19.14 -14.44 4.63
CA SER A 358 19.77 -13.92 3.43
C SER A 358 18.71 -13.43 2.45
N ILE A 359 18.81 -12.16 2.06
CA ILE A 359 18.15 -11.68 0.85
C ILE A 359 18.92 -12.34 -0.30
N PRO A 360 18.28 -13.15 -1.18
CA PRO A 360 18.96 -13.65 -2.37
C PRO A 360 19.53 -12.44 -3.12
N GLN A 361 20.85 -12.41 -3.27
CA GLN A 361 21.52 -11.32 -3.96
C GLN A 361 20.82 -11.09 -5.29
N PHE A 362 20.41 -9.84 -5.51
CA PHE A 362 19.84 -9.41 -6.77
C PHE A 362 20.87 -9.73 -7.85
N ARG A 363 20.68 -10.83 -8.59
CA ARG A 363 21.45 -11.07 -9.80
C ARG A 363 21.00 -10.00 -10.77
N PRO A 364 21.90 -9.12 -11.25
CA PRO A 364 21.59 -8.31 -12.41
C PRO A 364 21.09 -9.26 -13.49
N LEU A 365 19.97 -8.92 -14.14
CA LEU A 365 19.59 -9.58 -15.38
C LEU A 365 20.81 -9.50 -16.30
N GLY A 366 21.46 -10.64 -16.49
CA GLY A 366 22.71 -10.74 -17.22
C GLY A 366 22.56 -10.12 -18.60
N ASP A 367 23.50 -9.23 -18.91
CA ASP A 367 23.94 -8.84 -20.23
C ASP A 367 23.58 -9.83 -21.35
N GLY A 368 22.47 -9.52 -22.04
CA GLY A 368 22.36 -9.71 -23.48
C GLY A 368 22.46 -11.13 -24.05
N ARG A 369 22.22 -12.20 -23.29
CA ARG A 369 22.04 -13.52 -23.90
C ARG A 369 20.63 -13.63 -24.48
N THR A 370 20.59 -13.73 -25.80
CA THR A 370 19.43 -14.04 -26.64
C THR A 370 18.45 -15.02 -25.98
N PRO A 371 17.13 -14.76 -26.03
CA PRO A 371 16.15 -15.70 -25.52
C PRO A 371 16.29 -17.03 -26.26
N GLY A 372 16.57 -18.11 -25.53
CA GLY A 372 16.37 -19.46 -26.04
C GLY A 372 14.91 -19.66 -26.43
N PRO A 373 14.61 -20.57 -27.38
CA PRO A 373 13.26 -20.74 -27.91
C PRO A 373 12.28 -21.05 -26.78
N VAL A 374 11.25 -20.21 -26.68
CA VAL A 374 10.11 -20.38 -25.80
C VAL A 374 9.49 -21.75 -26.12
N SER A 375 9.61 -22.68 -25.18
CA SER A 375 8.98 -23.99 -25.30
C SER A 375 7.47 -23.79 -25.41
N ARG A 376 6.91 -24.29 -26.51
CA ARG A 376 5.51 -24.16 -26.90
C ARG A 376 4.61 -24.77 -25.82
N TYR A 377 3.84 -23.94 -25.11
CA TYR A 377 2.59 -24.37 -24.49
C TYR A 377 1.52 -24.52 -25.59
N HIS A 378 1.60 -25.64 -26.32
CA HIS A 378 0.51 -26.15 -27.16
C HIS A 378 0.52 -27.67 -27.07
N ALA A 379 -0.13 -28.22 -26.05
CA ALA A 379 -0.65 -29.59 -26.04
C ALA A 379 -1.56 -29.80 -24.82
N MET A 380 -2.84 -29.45 -24.95
CA MET A 380 -3.95 -30.16 -24.29
C MET A 380 -5.28 -29.63 -24.82
N ARG A 381 -5.54 -29.86 -26.12
CA ARG A 381 -6.91 -29.90 -26.66
C ARG A 381 -6.86 -30.59 -28.02
N ASN A 382 -7.33 -31.84 -28.03
CA ASN A 382 -8.02 -32.56 -29.11
C ASN A 382 -7.61 -34.03 -29.10
N GLY A 383 -8.55 -34.90 -28.71
CA GLY A 383 -8.39 -36.35 -28.86
C GLY A 383 -9.48 -37.14 -28.17
N ALA A 384 -10.71 -37.17 -28.74
CA ALA A 384 -11.56 -38.36 -28.80
C ALA A 384 -12.91 -38.06 -29.49
N THR A 385 -12.89 -37.86 -30.81
CA THR A 385 -14.00 -38.29 -31.68
C THR A 385 -13.40 -39.23 -32.71
N GLY A 386 -13.31 -40.50 -32.35
CA GLY A 386 -13.03 -41.60 -33.27
C GLY A 386 -14.35 -42.25 -33.67
N SER A 387 -14.81 -41.95 -34.87
CA SER A 387 -15.88 -42.66 -35.58
C SER A 387 -15.28 -43.44 -36.75
N ARG A 388 -15.95 -44.55 -37.10
CA ARG A 388 -15.73 -45.51 -38.21
C ARG A 388 -14.86 -46.71 -37.79
N GLN A 389 -15.23 -47.95 -38.05
CA GLN A 389 -16.07 -48.49 -39.14
C GLN A 389 -16.75 -49.78 -38.68
#